data_AF-A0A812TFI3-F1
#
_entry.id   AF-A0A812TFI3-F1
#
_cell.length_a   1.000
_cell.length_b   1.000
_cell.length_c   1.000
_cell.angle_alpha   90.00
_cell.angle_beta   90.00
_cell.angle_gamma   90.00
#
_symmetry.space_group_name_H-M   'P 1'
#
loop_
_entity.id
_entity.type
_entity.pdbx_description
1 polymer ?
#
loop_
_entity_poly.entity_id
_entity_poly.type
_entity_poly.pdbx_seq_one_letter_code
_entity_poly.pdbx_strand_id
1 'polypeptide(L)'
;MSCKLAVVARKDLGMSAGKLAAQVGHAVHDTVTECDPKKLDAWEEDGSMIVVLEANSEEELKGLEALAKRQSLQVAPITDEGLTEVEDETLTVLAIGPDASKKVDTVTGKLSLYRDEAAELREKLKAAESELAKLKERSEM
;
A
#
# COMPACT_ATOMS: atom_id res chain seq x y z
N MET A 1 -15.90 16.49 5.14
CA MET A 1 -15.19 15.58 6.08
C MET A 1 -14.18 14.86 5.22
N SER A 2 -12.92 14.72 5.64
CA SER A 2 -11.96 14.01 4.79
C SER A 2 -12.27 12.52 4.78
N CYS A 3 -12.35 11.93 3.60
CA CYS A 3 -12.54 10.52 3.30
C CYS A 3 -11.27 9.95 2.66
N LYS A 4 -11.01 8.66 2.83
CA LYS A 4 -9.93 7.98 2.11
C LYS A 4 -10.21 6.49 1.93
N LEU A 5 -9.54 5.93 0.94
CA LEU A 5 -9.34 4.51 0.75
C LEU A 5 -7.89 4.16 1.08
N ALA A 6 -7.67 3.27 2.04
CA ALA A 6 -6.34 2.75 2.35
C ALA A 6 -6.14 1.40 1.67
N VAL A 7 -5.05 1.25 0.91
CA VAL A 7 -4.64 -0.02 0.31
C VAL A 7 -3.35 -0.46 1.00
N VAL A 8 -3.40 -1.55 1.76
CA VAL A 8 -2.26 -2.10 2.47
C VAL A 8 -1.66 -3.23 1.64
N ALA A 9 -0.41 -3.09 1.23
CA ALA A 9 0.29 -4.05 0.39
C ALA A 9 1.38 -4.79 1.14
N ARG A 10 1.51 -6.09 0.87
CA ARG A 10 2.59 -6.91 1.42
C ARG A 10 3.93 -6.56 0.81
N LYS A 11 4.84 -6.10 1.65
CA LYS A 11 6.21 -5.74 1.28
C LYS A 11 7.13 -6.96 1.18
N ASP A 12 6.88 -7.97 2.00
CA ASP A 12 7.63 -9.23 2.06
C ASP A 12 7.56 -10.05 0.76
N LEU A 13 6.57 -9.78 -0.10
CA LEU A 13 6.46 -10.38 -1.43
C LEU A 13 7.42 -9.78 -2.47
N GLY A 14 8.10 -8.67 -2.17
CA GLY A 14 9.06 -8.04 -3.10
C GLY A 14 8.47 -7.68 -4.46
N MET A 15 7.17 -7.36 -4.52
CA MET A 15 6.46 -7.09 -5.76
C MET A 15 7.14 -5.98 -6.57
N SER A 16 7.27 -6.19 -7.88
CA SER A 16 7.70 -5.14 -8.80
C SER A 16 6.70 -3.97 -8.79
N ALA A 17 7.15 -2.76 -9.15
CA ALA A 17 6.29 -1.59 -9.19
C ALA A 17 5.05 -1.77 -10.09
N GLY A 18 5.20 -2.48 -11.22
CA GLY A 18 4.10 -2.78 -12.12
C GLY A 18 3.08 -3.75 -11.51
N LYS A 19 3.56 -4.80 -10.84
CA LYS A 19 2.69 -5.77 -10.15
C LYS A 19 1.94 -5.08 -9.01
N LEU A 20 2.64 -4.30 -8.18
CA LEU A 20 2.03 -3.52 -7.11
C LEU A 20 0.92 -2.61 -7.64
N ALA A 21 1.19 -1.85 -8.71
CA ALA A 21 0.20 -0.97 -9.32
C ALA A 21 -1.05 -1.73 -9.81
N ALA A 22 -0.86 -2.90 -10.43
CA ALA A 22 -1.97 -3.75 -10.86
C ALA A 22 -2.81 -4.26 -9.68
N GLN A 23 -2.17 -4.74 -8.61
CA GLN A 23 -2.86 -5.23 -7.41
C GLN A 23 -3.62 -4.10 -6.69
N VAL A 24 -3.02 -2.91 -6.59
CA VAL A 24 -3.72 -1.72 -6.08
C VAL A 24 -4.92 -1.36 -6.96
N GLY A 25 -4.78 -1.44 -8.29
CA GLY A 25 -5.89 -1.23 -9.22
C GLY A 25 -7.05 -2.21 -9.02
N HIS A 26 -6.75 -3.50 -8.85
CA HIS A 26 -7.75 -4.52 -8.53
C HIS A 26 -8.45 -4.24 -7.19
N ALA A 27 -7.68 -3.92 -6.14
CA ALA A 27 -8.20 -3.53 -4.83
C ALA A 27 -9.19 -2.36 -4.90
N VAL A 28 -8.86 -1.33 -5.67
CA VAL A 28 -9.72 -0.16 -5.86
C VAL A 28 -10.98 -0.53 -6.64
N HIS A 29 -10.83 -1.28 -7.74
CA HIS A 29 -11.95 -1.73 -8.55
C HIS A 29 -12.98 -2.53 -7.74
N ASP A 30 -12.52 -3.54 -7.00
CA ASP A 30 -13.40 -4.40 -6.19
C ASP A 30 -14.06 -3.59 -5.07
N THR A 31 -13.31 -2.70 -4.43
CA THR A 31 -13.86 -1.80 -3.42
C THR A 31 -14.98 -0.94 -3.99
N VAL A 32 -14.75 -0.25 -5.12
CA VAL A 32 -15.73 0.65 -5.73
C VAL A 32 -16.98 -0.10 -6.19
N THR A 33 -16.81 -1.32 -6.72
CA THR A 33 -17.92 -2.14 -7.22
C THR A 33 -18.85 -2.60 -6.11
N GLU A 34 -18.30 -2.86 -4.92
CA GLU A 34 -19.06 -3.36 -3.76
C GLU A 34 -19.39 -2.28 -2.72
N CYS A 35 -18.97 -1.03 -2.94
CA CYS A 35 -19.11 0.05 -1.96
C CYS A 35 -20.56 0.52 -1.77
N ASP A 36 -20.90 0.85 -0.52
CA ASP A 36 -22.11 1.61 -0.24
C ASP A 36 -22.11 2.92 -1.06
N PRO A 37 -23.14 3.20 -1.88
CA PRO A 37 -23.14 4.35 -2.78
C PRO A 37 -22.92 5.68 -2.06
N LYS A 38 -23.44 5.86 -0.84
CA LYS A 38 -23.27 7.14 -0.12
C LYS A 38 -21.84 7.34 0.35
N LYS A 39 -21.14 6.26 0.73
CA LYS A 39 -19.73 6.33 1.10
C LYS A 39 -18.84 6.56 -0.12
N LEU A 40 -19.20 5.94 -1.25
CA LEU A 40 -18.53 6.12 -2.52
C LEU A 40 -18.66 7.59 -2.98
N ASP A 41 -19.88 8.12 -3.05
CA ASP A 41 -20.15 9.51 -3.41
C ASP A 41 -19.35 10.49 -2.53
N ALA A 42 -19.38 10.28 -1.20
CA ALA A 42 -18.65 11.13 -0.25
C ALA A 42 -17.12 11.08 -0.41
N TRP A 43 -16.58 9.96 -0.87
CA TRP A 43 -15.14 9.82 -1.15
C TRP A 43 -14.77 10.41 -2.50
N GLU A 44 -15.62 10.24 -3.52
CA GLU A 44 -15.44 10.83 -4.83
C GLU A 44 -15.50 12.36 -4.77
N GLU A 45 -16.47 12.93 -4.03
CA GLU A 45 -16.60 14.37 -3.77
C GLU A 45 -15.40 14.93 -2.98
N ASP A 46 -14.73 14.10 -2.17
CA ASP A 46 -13.51 14.46 -1.43
C ASP A 46 -12.22 14.14 -2.21
N GLY A 47 -12.31 14.02 -3.54
CA GLY A 47 -11.16 13.90 -4.43
C GLY A 47 -10.60 12.49 -4.57
N SER A 48 -11.33 11.45 -4.15
CA SER A 48 -10.99 10.05 -4.36
C SER A 48 -9.61 9.65 -3.80
N MET A 49 -9.27 10.12 -2.60
CA MET A 49 -7.96 9.88 -2.01
C MET A 49 -7.68 8.39 -1.79
N ILE A 50 -6.59 7.89 -2.39
CA ILE A 50 -6.04 6.54 -2.16
C ILE A 50 -4.68 6.68 -1.48
N VAL A 51 -4.47 5.96 -0.38
CA VAL A 51 -3.17 5.88 0.30
C VAL A 51 -2.67 4.44 0.29
N VAL A 52 -1.44 4.22 -0.17
CA VAL A 52 -0.82 2.91 -0.20
C VAL A 52 0.13 2.75 0.99
N LEU A 53 -0.11 1.72 1.79
CA LEU A 53 0.60 1.43 3.05
C LEU A 53 1.28 0.07 2.95
N GLU A 54 2.30 -0.15 3.78
CA GLU A 54 3.00 -1.44 3.84
C GLU A 54 2.54 -2.31 5.02
N ALA A 55 2.42 -3.62 4.75
CA ALA A 55 2.38 -4.69 5.73
C ALA A 55 3.58 -5.63 5.49
N ASN A 56 4.03 -6.29 6.55
CA ASN A 56 5.25 -7.11 6.54
C ASN A 56 4.97 -8.61 6.45
N SER A 57 3.69 -9.02 6.46
CA SER A 57 3.27 -10.42 6.41
C SER A 57 1.80 -10.57 6.02
N GLU A 58 1.41 -11.80 5.67
CA GLU A 58 0.02 -12.17 5.47
C GLU A 58 -0.81 -12.11 6.76
N GLU A 59 -0.22 -12.53 7.89
CA GLU A 59 -0.86 -12.49 9.20
C GLU A 59 -1.22 -11.06 9.61
N GLU A 60 -0.37 -10.09 9.28
CA GLU A 60 -0.64 -8.68 9.51
C GLU A 60 -1.86 -8.21 8.70
N LEU A 61 -1.94 -8.57 7.40
CA LEU A 61 -3.12 -8.26 6.58
C LEU A 61 -4.41 -8.88 7.15
N LYS A 62 -4.37 -10.17 7.50
CA LYS A 62 -5.53 -10.86 8.12
C LYS A 62 -5.95 -10.21 9.44
N GLY A 63 -4.98 -9.76 10.24
CA GLY A 63 -5.23 -9.02 11.47
C GLY A 63 -5.93 -7.68 11.23
N LEU A 64 -5.47 -6.92 10.24
CA LEU A 64 -6.07 -5.65 9.81
C LEU A 64 -7.49 -5.84 9.26
N GLU A 65 -7.70 -6.87 8.44
CA GLU A 65 -9.01 -7.22 7.90
C GLU A 65 -10.01 -7.50 9.03
N ALA A 66 -9.63 -8.35 10.00
CA ALA A 66 -10.47 -8.66 11.15
C ALA A 66 -10.75 -7.43 12.03
N LEU A 67 -9.78 -6.52 12.16
CA LEU A 67 -9.96 -5.26 12.90
C LEU A 67 -10.92 -4.31 12.16
N ALA A 68 -10.77 -4.16 10.84
CA ALA A 68 -11.63 -3.33 10.01
C ALA A 68 -13.09 -3.84 10.00
N LYS A 69 -13.30 -5.15 9.81
CA LYS A 69 -14.64 -5.76 9.89
C LYS A 69 -15.32 -5.48 11.24
N ARG A 70 -14.58 -5.55 12.35
CA ARG A 70 -15.08 -5.21 13.70
C ARG A 70 -15.51 -3.76 13.86
N GLN A 71 -14.97 -2.86 13.05
CA GLN A 71 -15.32 -1.43 13.04
C GLN A 71 -16.33 -1.06 11.95
N SER A 72 -16.95 -2.06 11.31
CA SER A 72 -17.89 -1.86 10.19
C SER A 72 -17.27 -1.00 9.08
N LEU A 73 -15.98 -1.24 8.80
CA LEU A 73 -15.31 -0.75 7.61
C LEU A 73 -15.44 -1.82 6.52
N GLN A 74 -15.61 -1.35 5.29
CA GLN A 74 -15.54 -2.21 4.13
C GLN A 74 -14.09 -2.62 3.89
N VAL A 75 -13.91 -3.86 3.43
CA VAL A 75 -12.62 -4.45 3.13
C VAL A 75 -12.70 -5.23 1.83
N ALA A 76 -11.65 -5.15 1.01
CA ALA A 76 -11.50 -5.97 -0.18
C ALA A 76 -10.11 -6.62 -0.19
N PRO A 77 -9.98 -7.89 0.21
CA PRO A 77 -8.73 -8.64 0.10
C PRO A 77 -8.51 -9.08 -1.35
N ILE A 78 -7.32 -8.83 -1.88
CA ILE A 78 -6.95 -9.24 -3.24
C ILE A 78 -5.95 -10.38 -3.15
N THR A 79 -6.29 -11.47 -3.83
CA THR A 79 -5.46 -12.66 -3.94
C THR A 79 -5.00 -12.76 -5.37
N ASP A 80 -3.70 -12.94 -5.57
CA ASP A 80 -3.16 -13.13 -6.91
C ASP A 80 -3.36 -14.60 -7.34
N GLU A 81 -4.12 -14.84 -8.40
CA GLU A 81 -4.44 -16.19 -8.92
C GLU A 81 -3.27 -16.88 -9.62
N GLY A 82 -2.01 -16.59 -9.25
CA GLY A 82 -0.84 -17.33 -9.75
C GLY A 82 -0.59 -17.21 -11.27
N LEU A 83 -1.23 -16.29 -12.00
CA LEU A 83 -1.00 -16.15 -13.44
C LEU A 83 0.40 -15.62 -13.79
N THR A 84 1.19 -15.16 -12.81
CA THR A 84 2.61 -14.81 -12.95
C THR A 84 3.38 -14.90 -11.60
N GLU A 85 4.32 -15.84 -11.52
CA GLU A 85 5.52 -15.87 -10.65
C GLU A 85 5.40 -15.98 -9.10
N VAL A 86 4.22 -16.22 -8.50
CA VAL A 86 4.09 -16.46 -7.04
C VAL A 86 3.24 -17.71 -6.76
N GLU A 87 3.49 -18.42 -5.65
CA GLU A 87 2.73 -19.60 -5.22
C GLU A 87 1.20 -19.31 -5.16
N ASP A 88 0.40 -20.30 -5.59
CA ASP A 88 -1.05 -20.21 -5.76
C ASP A 88 -1.75 -19.60 -4.52
N GLU A 89 -2.72 -18.71 -4.78
CA GLU A 89 -3.59 -18.09 -3.76
C GLU A 89 -2.88 -17.20 -2.72
N THR A 90 -1.86 -16.44 -3.13
CA THR A 90 -1.18 -15.49 -2.24
C THR A 90 -2.01 -14.21 -2.05
N LEU A 91 -2.40 -13.91 -0.80
CA LEU A 91 -2.99 -12.61 -0.43
C LEU A 91 -1.91 -11.52 -0.59
N THR A 92 -2.11 -10.58 -1.51
CA THR A 92 -1.12 -9.55 -1.88
C THR A 92 -1.42 -8.19 -1.25
N VAL A 93 -2.67 -7.74 -1.35
CA VAL A 93 -3.10 -6.41 -0.88
C VAL A 93 -4.48 -6.49 -0.22
N LEU A 94 -4.76 -5.52 0.67
CA LEU A 94 -6.04 -5.35 1.35
C LEU A 94 -6.49 -3.90 1.21
N ALA A 95 -7.65 -3.68 0.59
CA ALA A 95 -8.30 -2.38 0.62
C ALA A 95 -9.14 -2.23 1.90
N ILE A 96 -9.15 -1.04 2.50
CA ILE A 96 -9.94 -0.68 3.69
C ILE A 96 -10.58 0.69 3.47
N GLY A 97 -11.91 0.74 3.49
CA GLY A 97 -12.71 1.92 3.13
C GLY A 97 -13.41 1.74 1.78
N PRO A 98 -13.78 2.83 1.09
CA PRO A 98 -13.64 4.22 1.52
C PRO A 98 -14.54 4.54 2.72
N ASP A 99 -14.02 5.35 3.64
CA ASP A 99 -14.78 5.87 4.79
C ASP A 99 -14.08 7.15 5.30
N ALA A 100 -14.62 7.77 6.35
CA ALA A 100 -14.00 8.94 6.97
C ALA A 100 -12.55 8.63 7.38
N SER A 101 -11.61 9.51 7.03
CA SER A 101 -10.17 9.30 7.24
C SER A 101 -9.82 8.92 8.67
N LYS A 102 -10.45 9.58 9.66
CA LYS A 102 -10.28 9.26 11.09
C LYS A 102 -10.71 7.84 11.46
N LYS A 103 -11.73 7.30 10.80
CA LYS A 103 -12.24 5.94 11.01
C LYS A 103 -11.38 4.91 10.27
N VAL A 104 -10.79 5.26 9.14
CA VAL A 104 -9.80 4.36 8.49
C VAL A 104 -8.51 4.32 9.34
N ASP A 105 -8.10 5.45 9.91
CA ASP A 105 -6.89 5.57 10.73
C ASP A 105 -6.91 4.81 12.06
N THR A 106 -8.08 4.46 12.60
CA THR A 106 -8.16 3.58 13.78
C THR A 106 -7.65 2.16 13.48
N VAL A 107 -7.59 1.78 12.20
CA VAL A 107 -7.04 0.51 11.73
C VAL A 107 -5.65 0.69 11.16
N THR A 108 -5.44 1.70 10.31
CA THR A 108 -4.23 1.82 9.49
C THR A 108 -3.26 2.91 9.93
N GLY A 109 -3.61 3.75 10.89
CA GLY A 109 -2.84 4.96 11.23
C GLY A 109 -1.46 4.73 11.84
N LYS A 110 -1.11 3.48 12.16
CA LYS A 110 0.24 3.07 12.62
C LYS A 110 1.12 2.49 11.51
N LEU A 111 0.55 2.23 10.33
CA LEU A 111 1.26 1.67 9.21
C LEU A 111 2.07 2.76 8.50
N SER A 112 3.19 2.37 7.92
CA SER A 112 4.02 3.25 7.11
C SER A 112 3.50 3.33 5.69
N LEU A 113 3.82 4.42 4.99
CA LEU A 113 3.64 4.50 3.54
C LEU A 113 4.48 3.42 2.86
N TYR A 114 3.93 2.79 1.80
CA TYR A 114 4.66 1.78 1.05
C TYR A 114 5.91 2.38 0.39
N ARG A 115 7.08 1.77 0.63
CA ARG A 115 8.35 2.21 0.04
C ARG A 115 9.04 1.10 -0.74
N ASP A 116 9.57 1.46 -1.90
CA ASP A 116 10.45 0.59 -2.69
C ASP A 116 11.86 0.59 -2.07
N GLU A 117 12.22 -0.50 -1.39
CA GLU A 117 13.55 -0.66 -0.78
C GLU A 117 14.68 -0.64 -1.81
N ALA A 118 14.45 -1.16 -3.02
CA ALA A 118 15.45 -1.12 -4.07
C ALA A 118 15.68 0.31 -4.56
N ALA A 119 14.63 1.13 -4.64
CA ALA A 119 14.77 2.55 -4.92
C ALA A 119 15.54 3.27 -3.80
N GLU A 120 15.22 2.99 -2.53
CA GLU A 120 15.95 3.60 -1.39
C GLU A 120 17.44 3.21 -1.38
N LEU A 121 17.76 1.93 -1.64
CA LEU A 121 19.14 1.47 -1.71
C LEU A 121 19.91 2.10 -2.88
N ARG A 122 19.26 2.26 -4.04
CA ARG A 122 19.86 2.96 -5.19
C ARG A 122 20.15 4.43 -4.89
N GLU A 123 19.25 5.12 -4.19
CA GLU A 123 19.51 6.49 -3.74
C GLU A 123 20.67 6.57 -2.75
N LYS A 124 20.72 5.66 -1.76
CA LYS A 124 21.81 5.57 -0.79
C LYS A 124 23.15 5.28 -1.46
N LEU A 125 23.18 4.36 -2.44
CA LEU A 125 24.38 4.04 -3.21
C LEU A 125 24.88 5.26 -3.98
N LYS A 126 23.98 5.95 -4.69
CA LYS A 126 24.32 7.16 -5.45
C LYS A 126 24.86 8.28 -4.55
N ALA A 127 24.29 8.45 -3.36
CA ALA A 127 24.78 9.42 -2.38
C ALA A 127 26.20 9.06 -1.89
N ALA A 128 26.43 7.78 -1.56
CA ALA A 128 27.73 7.29 -1.12
C ALA A 128 28.81 7.41 -2.21
N GLU A 129 28.48 7.10 -3.46
CA GLU A 129 29.38 7.28 -4.61
C GLU A 129 29.76 8.76 -4.81
N SER A 130 28.81 9.68 -4.63
CA SER A 130 29.07 11.12 -4.70
C SER A 130 30.00 11.61 -3.59
N GLU A 131 29.82 11.14 -2.35
CA GLU A 131 30.73 11.46 -1.25
C GLU A 131 32.13 10.91 -1.48
N LEU A 132 32.23 9.66 -1.94
CA LEU A 132 33.51 9.04 -2.26
C LEU A 132 34.28 9.81 -3.35
N ALA A 133 33.58 10.32 -4.37
CA ALA A 133 34.18 11.14 -5.42
C ALA A 133 34.78 12.44 -4.85
N LYS A 134 34.03 13.16 -3.99
CA LYS A 134 34.51 14.39 -3.33
C LYS A 134 35.73 14.15 -2.45
N LEU A 135 35.78 13.01 -1.75
CA LEU A 135 36.91 12.64 -0.89
C LEU A 135 38.17 12.35 -1.71
N LYS A 136 38.03 11.68 -2.86
CA LYS A 136 39.15 11.41 -3.78
C LYS A 136 39.75 12.70 -4.33
N GLU A 137 38.90 13.61 -4.84
CA GLU A 137 39.35 14.93 -5.33
C GLU A 137 40.10 15.72 -4.25
N ARG A 138 39.64 15.65 -2.99
CA ARG A 138 40.30 16.32 -1.87
C ARG A 138 41.64 15.69 -1.47
N SER A 139 41.83 14.39 -1.73
CA SER A 139 43.09 13.68 -1.44
C SER A 139 44.15 13.86 -2.54
N GLU A 140 43.73 14.28 -3.74
CA GLU A 140 44.60 14.53 -4.90
C GLU A 140 45.06 16.01 -5.00
N MET A 141 44.53 16.90 -4.16
CA MET A 141 44.99 18.29 -3.96
C MET A 141 45.96 18.40 -2.79
#